data_AF-A0A8J2W8P6-F1
#
_entry.id   AF-A0A8J2W8P6-F1
#
_cell.length_a   1.000
_cell.length_b   1.000
_cell.length_c   1.000
_cell.angle_alpha   90.00
_cell.angle_beta   90.00
_cell.angle_gamma   90.00
#
_symmetry.space_group_name_H-M   'P 1'
#
loop_
_entity.id
_entity.type
_entity.pdbx_description
1 polymer ?
#
loop_
_entity_poly.entity_id
_entity_poly.type
_entity_poly.pdbx_seq_one_letter_code
_entity_poly.pdbx_strand_id
1 'polypeptide(L)' 'MASGDLERAKSLQEQLKKAVEAFTAEGPWVPALKAGMEIVTGIRFGPPALPQRPISEAARKRIEEKLRILKLIN' A
#
# COMPACT_ATOMS: atom_id res chain seq x y z
N MET A 1 -2.94 -27.65 0.03
CA MET A 1 -1.49 -27.82 0.25
C MET A 1 -0.76 -26.80 -0.60
N ALA A 2 0.30 -26.17 -0.09
CA ALA A 2 1.10 -25.23 -0.88
C ALA A 2 1.79 -25.97 -2.05
N SER A 3 1.83 -25.37 -3.24
CA SER A 3 2.33 -26.00 -4.46
C SER A 3 3.85 -26.25 -4.49
N GLY A 4 4.61 -25.70 -3.53
CA GLY A 4 6.07 -25.75 -3.54
C GLY A 4 6.72 -24.88 -4.63
N ASP A 5 5.94 -24.07 -5.34
CA ASP A 5 6.42 -23.19 -6.42
C ASP A 5 7.18 -21.98 -5.87
N LEU A 6 8.47 -22.18 -5.62
CA LEU A 6 9.36 -21.19 -5.01
C LEU A 6 9.59 -19.98 -5.93
N GLU A 7 9.68 -20.17 -7.23
CA GLU A 7 9.95 -19.07 -8.17
C GLU A 7 8.76 -18.12 -8.26
N ARG A 8 7.54 -18.67 -8.32
CA ARG A 8 6.33 -17.85 -8.20
C ARG A 8 6.26 -17.14 -6.86
N ALA A 9 6.58 -17.81 -5.76
CA ALA A 9 6.57 -17.21 -4.43
C ALA A 9 7.56 -16.03 -4.32
N LYS A 10 8.78 -16.17 -4.85
CA LYS A 10 9.77 -15.09 -4.92
C LYS A 10 9.25 -13.91 -5.74
N SER A 11 8.69 -14.18 -6.92
CA SER A 11 8.14 -13.13 -7.79
C SER A 11 7.04 -12.34 -7.10
N LEU A 12 6.09 -13.02 -6.45
CA LEU A 12 5.01 -12.38 -5.68
C LEU A 12 5.56 -11.59 -4.48
N GLN A 13 6.56 -12.12 -3.79
CA GLN A 13 7.18 -11.43 -2.65
C GLN A 13 7.88 -10.14 -3.08
N GLU A 14 8.55 -10.12 -4.23
CA GLU A 14 9.16 -8.90 -4.77
C GLU A 14 8.11 -7.86 -5.17
N GLN A 15 6.96 -8.29 -5.70
CA GLN A 15 5.84 -7.39 -5.95
C GLN A 15 5.24 -6.82 -4.65
N LEU A 16 5.08 -7.67 -3.62
CA LEU A 16 4.58 -7.25 -2.30
C LEU A 16 5.52 -6.25 -1.63
N LYS A 17 6.84 -6.47 -1.68
CA LYS A 17 7.83 -5.53 -1.13
C LYS A 17 7.67 -4.14 -1.76
N LYS A 18 7.63 -4.08 -3.09
CA LYS A 18 7.43 -2.81 -3.82
C LYS A 18 6.11 -2.14 -3.47
N ALA A 19 5.04 -2.92 -3.30
CA ALA A 19 3.74 -2.40 -2.90
C ALA A 19 3.79 -1.80 -1.48
N VAL A 20 4.45 -2.47 -0.53
CA VAL A 20 4.63 -1.98 0.84
C VAL A 20 5.44 -0.68 0.84
N GLU A 21 6.59 -0.67 0.15
CA GLU A 21 7.44 0.51 0.00
C GLU A 21 6.68 1.70 -0.61
N ALA A 22 5.73 1.45 -1.52
CA ALA A 22 4.96 2.50 -2.16
C ALA A 22 4.15 3.34 -1.17
N PHE A 23 3.57 2.72 -0.14
CA PHE A 23 2.80 3.46 0.89
C PHE A 23 3.61 3.79 2.14
N THR A 24 4.49 2.91 2.62
CA THR A 24 5.23 3.17 3.88
C THR A 24 6.22 4.32 3.80
N ALA A 25 6.68 4.69 2.60
CA ALA A 25 7.56 5.84 2.40
C ALA A 25 6.87 7.18 2.68
N GLU A 26 5.55 7.22 2.75
CA GLU A 26 4.76 8.48 2.75
C GLU A 26 4.25 8.89 4.14
N GLY A 27 4.61 8.14 5.19
CA GLY A 27 4.27 8.50 6.57
C GLY A 27 4.36 7.32 7.55
N PRO A 28 3.90 7.52 8.80
CA PRO A 28 3.85 6.45 9.79
C PRO A 28 2.99 5.28 9.32
N TRP A 29 3.33 4.08 9.82
CA TRP A 29 2.76 2.82 9.35
C TRP A 29 1.22 2.81 9.24
N VAL A 30 0.50 3.12 10.33
CA VAL A 30 -0.98 2.99 10.35
C VAL A 30 -1.68 4.04 9.46
N PRO A 31 -1.35 5.34 9.50
CA PRO A 31 -1.93 6.33 8.59
C PRO A 31 -1.68 6.01 7.11
N ALA A 32 -0.45 5.63 6.76
CA ALA A 32 -0.09 5.28 5.39
C ALA A 32 -0.82 4.02 4.92
N LEU A 33 -0.87 2.99 5.78
CA LEU A 33 -1.59 1.75 5.48
C LEU A 33 -3.08 2.00 5.28
N LYS A 34 -3.74 2.77 6.15
CA LYS A 34 -5.16 3.12 5.98
C LYS A 34 -5.39 3.80 4.63
N ALA A 35 -4.58 4.79 4.28
CA ALA A 35 -4.71 5.47 2.99
C ALA A 35 -4.48 4.52 1.81
N GLY A 36 -3.44 3.67 1.87
CA GLY A 36 -3.17 2.67 0.84
C GLY A 36 -4.31 1.66 0.68
N MET A 37 -4.90 1.19 1.79
CA MET A 37 -6.05 0.28 1.74
C MET A 37 -7.27 0.96 1.11
N GLU A 38 -7.56 2.21 1.45
CA GLU A 38 -8.65 2.96 0.79
C GLU A 38 -8.41 3.10 -0.71
N ILE A 39 -7.18 3.40 -1.13
CA ILE A 39 -6.81 3.54 -2.56
C ILE A 39 -6.98 2.22 -3.31
N VAL A 40 -6.50 1.10 -2.75
CA VAL A 40 -6.52 -0.22 -3.41
C VAL A 40 -7.93 -0.82 -3.43
N THR A 41 -8.69 -0.66 -2.35
CA THR A 41 -9.98 -1.37 -2.18
C THR A 41 -11.19 -0.51 -2.49
N GLY A 42 -11.06 0.82 -2.48
CA GLY A 42 -12.18 1.76 -2.55
C GLY A 42 -13.05 1.79 -1.28
N ILE A 43 -12.78 0.95 -0.28
CA ILE A 43 -13.48 0.91 1.01
C ILE A 43 -12.97 2.08 1.87
N ARG A 44 -13.85 2.79 2.57
CA ARG A 44 -13.47 3.84 3.51
C ARG A 44 -13.07 3.23 4.87
N PHE A 45 -11.84 3.48 5.32
CA PHE A 45 -11.28 3.04 6.60
C PHE A 45 -11.32 4.14 7.67
N GLY A 46 -11.68 5.37 7.27
CA GLY A 46 -11.76 6.53 8.15
C GLY A 46 -10.39 6.98 8.67
N PRO A 47 -10.32 8.10 9.37
CA PRO A 47 -9.05 8.64 9.84
C PRO A 47 -8.37 7.70 10.86
N PRO A 48 -7.03 7.73 10.97
CA PRO A 48 -6.36 7.09 12.09
C PRO A 48 -6.79 7.74 13.42
N ALA A 49 -6.81 6.95 14.49
CA ALA A 49 -7.09 7.46 15.83
C ALA A 49 -5.92 8.31 16.34
N LEU A 50 -6.22 9.32 17.16
CA LEU A 50 -5.21 10.10 17.86
C LEU A 50 -4.32 9.19 18.73
N PRO A 51 -3.01 9.51 18.91
CA PRO A 51 -2.34 10.75 18.49
C PRO A 51 -1.90 10.78 17.02
N GLN A 52 -2.17 9.72 16.25
CA GLN A 52 -1.79 9.64 14.85
C GLN A 52 -2.68 10.55 14.00
N ARG A 53 -2.11 11.15 12.94
CA ARG A 53 -2.80 12.05 12.03
C ARG A 53 -2.89 11.43 10.63
N PRO A 54 -3.91 11.78 9.83
CA PRO A 54 -3.96 11.40 8.41
C PRO A 54 -2.69 11.84 7.67
N ILE A 55 -2.29 11.08 6.65
CA ILE A 55 -1.26 11.54 5.70
C ILE A 55 -1.81 12.69 4.85
N SER A 56 -0.93 13.48 4.25
CA SER A 56 -1.32 14.59 3.38
C SER A 56 -1.92 14.10 2.05
N GLU A 57 -2.71 14.94 1.39
CA GLU A 57 -3.23 14.65 0.05
C GLU A 57 -2.11 14.49 -0.99
N ALA A 58 -1.01 15.22 -0.85
CA ALA A 58 0.17 15.05 -1.70
C ALA A 58 0.82 13.67 -1.51
N ALA A 59 0.89 13.17 -0.27
CA ALA A 59 1.32 11.82 0.03
C ALA A 59 0.38 10.78 -0.59
N ARG A 60 -0.95 10.94 -0.44
CA ARG A 60 -1.94 10.06 -1.12
C ARG A 60 -1.73 9.96 -2.63
N LYS A 61 -1.53 11.10 -3.31
CA LYS A 61 -1.29 11.12 -4.76
C LYS A 61 -0.03 10.35 -5.15
N ARG A 62 1.06 10.48 -4.38
CA ARG A 62 2.30 9.71 -4.61
C ARG A 62 2.12 8.21 -4.40
N ILE A 63 1.34 7.80 -3.40
CA ILE A 63 0.98 6.37 -3.21
C ILE A 63 0.24 5.86 -4.44
N GLU A 64 -0.80 6.58 -4.87
CA GLU A 64 -1.63 6.21 -6.01
C GLU A 64 -0.80 6.09 -7.30
N GLU A 65 0.07 7.06 -7.58
CA GLU A 65 0.98 7.03 -8.72
C GLU A 65 1.92 5.83 -8.69
N LYS A 66 2.56 5.55 -7.56
CA LYS A 66 3.45 4.38 -7.39
C LYS A 66 2.68 3.07 -7.59
N LEU A 67 1.47 2.95 -7.07
CA LEU A 67 0.64 1.75 -7.25
C LEU A 67 0.17 1.56 -8.70
N ARG A 68 -0.10 2.64 -9.45
CA ARG A 68 -0.37 2.59 -10.90
C ARG A 68 0.86 2.12 -11.69
N ILE A 69 2.04 2.63 -11.39
CA ILE A 69 3.31 2.19 -12.01
C ILE A 69 3.53 0.69 -11.79
N LEU A 70 3.20 0.19 -10.59
CA LEU A 70 3.25 -1.23 -10.24
C LEU A 70 2.10 -2.07 -10.82
N LYS A 71 1.15 -1.44 -11.53
CA LYS A 71 -0.04 -2.07 -12.11
C LYS A 71 -0.90 -2.81 -11.07
N LEU A 72 -0.95 -2.28 -9.85
CA LEU A 72 -1.76 -2.83 -8.75
C LEU A 72 -3.15 -2.20 -8.65
N ILE A 73 -3.33 -1.03 -9.29
CA ILE A 73 -4.60 -0.31 -9.43
C ILE A 73 -4.68 0.27 -10.85
N ASN A 74 -5.89 0.66 -11.27
CA ASN A 74 -6.16 1.24 -12.60
C ASN A 74 -5.85 2.75 -12.69
#